data_AF-A0A0F9KWP8-F1
#
_entry.id   AF-A0A0F9KWP8-F1
#
_cell.length_a   1.000
_cell.length_b   1.000
_cell.length_c   1.000
_cell.angle_alpha   90.00
_cell.angle_beta   90.00
_cell.angle_gamma   90.00
#
_symmetry.space_group_name_H-M   'P 1'
#
loop_
_entity.id
_entity.type
_entity.pdbx_description
1 polymer ?
#
loop_
_entity_poly.entity_id
_entity_poly.type
_entity_poly.pdbx_seq_one_letter_code
_entity_poly.pdbx_strand_id
1 'polypeptide(L)'
;MAQQSKWKRKWADHRNAVGFAAGCARLALPFYRGDRRSDAVAAIEVAEKYVAGDQIDTIGVADAAYDVAYDADDADAAATYAATAAAAYVAARAAYAAAAAAYWADKAGVDNSEIAVLYARWTVRDLGCGKVDEQTRQAAGAAIIAGDENLAKELLAG
;
A
#
# COMPACT_ATOMS: atom_id res chain seq x y z
N MET A 1 3.86 2.66 -22.96
CA MET A 1 4.67 1.73 -22.13
C MET A 1 4.56 2.20 -20.70
N ALA A 2 3.87 1.45 -19.83
CA ALA A 2 3.73 1.83 -18.42
C ALA A 2 5.10 1.71 -17.75
N GLN A 3 5.64 2.84 -17.28
CA GLN A 3 6.87 2.89 -16.50
C GLN A 3 6.67 1.99 -15.27
N GLN A 4 7.53 0.99 -15.09
CA GLN A 4 7.45 0.11 -13.92
C GLN A 4 7.56 0.99 -12.67
N SER A 5 6.54 0.98 -11.82
CA SER A 5 6.53 1.78 -10.59
C SER A 5 7.70 1.31 -9.72
N LYS A 6 8.50 2.27 -9.23
CA LYS A 6 9.65 2.02 -8.33
C LYS A 6 9.24 1.36 -7.00
N TRP A 7 7.93 1.22 -6.77
CA TRP A 7 7.31 0.63 -5.59
C TRP A 7 6.93 -0.85 -5.77
N LYS A 8 7.31 -1.46 -6.91
CA LYS A 8 7.02 -2.87 -7.18
C LYS A 8 7.91 -3.77 -6.32
N ARG A 9 7.28 -4.47 -5.38
CA ARG A 9 7.92 -5.43 -4.45
C ARG A 9 7.24 -6.79 -4.52
N LYS A 10 8.02 -7.85 -4.36
CA LYS A 10 7.46 -9.17 -4.02
C LYS A 10 7.27 -9.25 -2.50
N TRP A 11 6.08 -8.89 -2.04
CA TRP A 11 5.71 -8.94 -0.63
C TRP A 11 5.69 -10.37 -0.12
N ALA A 12 6.27 -10.61 1.06
CA ALA A 12 6.20 -11.90 1.73
C ALA A 12 4.84 -12.10 2.41
N ASP A 13 4.30 -11.04 3.00
CA ASP A 13 2.97 -10.98 3.58
C ASP A 13 2.06 -10.06 2.75
N HIS A 14 0.95 -10.63 2.26
CA HIS A 14 -0.05 -9.89 1.49
C HIS A 14 -0.68 -8.76 2.31
N ARG A 15 -0.80 -8.90 3.64
CA ARG A 15 -1.31 -7.85 4.52
C ARG A 15 -0.41 -6.63 4.50
N ASN A 16 0.91 -6.80 4.36
CA ASN A 16 1.82 -5.66 4.23
C ASN A 16 1.64 -4.94 2.89
N ALA A 17 1.37 -5.68 1.80
CA ALA A 17 1.01 -5.08 0.51
C ALA A 17 -0.28 -4.25 0.61
N VAL A 18 -1.30 -4.79 1.26
CA VAL A 18 -2.58 -4.09 1.49
C VAL A 18 -2.41 -2.89 2.40
N GLY A 19 -1.61 -3.01 3.46
CA GLY A 19 -1.29 -1.89 4.36
C GLY A 19 -0.56 -0.76 3.65
N PHE A 20 0.37 -1.09 2.74
CA PHE A 20 1.02 -0.09 1.89
C PHE A 20 0.01 0.58 0.94
N ALA A 21 -0.86 -0.19 0.29
CA ALA A 21 -1.91 0.34 -0.60
C ALA A 21 -2.87 1.27 0.14
N ALA A 22 -3.36 0.86 1.31
CA ALA A 22 -4.24 1.64 2.17
C ALA A 22 -3.58 2.95 2.63
N GLY A 23 -2.29 2.90 3.00
CA GLY A 23 -1.55 4.09 3.36
C GLY A 23 -1.40 5.07 2.18
N CYS A 24 -1.18 4.58 0.95
CA CYS A 24 -1.12 5.43 -0.24
C CYS A 24 -2.47 6.09 -0.51
N ALA A 25 -3.56 5.33 -0.44
CA ALA A 25 -4.92 5.86 -0.55
C ALA A 25 -5.22 6.90 0.55
N ARG A 26 -4.71 6.68 1.77
CA ARG A 26 -4.87 7.59 2.90
C ARG A 26 -4.09 8.89 2.75
N LEU A 27 -2.88 8.85 2.21
CA LEU A 27 -2.12 10.06 1.85
C LEU A 27 -2.83 10.85 0.74
N ALA A 28 -3.51 10.15 -0.18
CA ALA A 28 -4.32 10.77 -1.22
C ALA A 28 -5.65 11.36 -0.69
N LEU A 29 -6.05 11.10 0.58
CA LEU A 29 -7.34 11.55 1.14
C LEU A 29 -7.68 13.04 0.97
N PRO A 30 -6.74 13.97 1.17
CA PRO A 30 -7.01 15.39 0.99
C PRO A 30 -7.35 15.79 -0.45
N PHE A 31 -7.04 14.94 -1.44
CA PHE A 31 -7.23 15.24 -2.85
C PHE A 31 -8.56 14.75 -3.43
N TYR A 32 -9.26 13.80 -2.76
CA TYR A 32 -10.61 13.38 -3.19
C TYR A 32 -11.64 14.49 -2.99
N ARG A 33 -12.64 14.56 -3.89
CA ARG A 33 -13.70 15.58 -3.86
C ARG A 33 -15.08 14.96 -3.79
N GLY A 34 -15.99 15.63 -3.08
CA GLY A 34 -17.42 15.27 -3.04
C GLY A 34 -17.68 13.87 -2.48
N ASP A 35 -18.70 13.21 -3.02
CA ASP A 35 -19.21 11.92 -2.53
C ASP A 35 -18.17 10.79 -2.63
N ARG A 36 -17.20 10.90 -3.54
CA ARG A 36 -16.12 9.92 -3.75
C ARG A 36 -15.16 9.81 -2.56
N ARG A 37 -15.07 10.85 -1.73
CA ARG A 37 -14.28 10.81 -0.50
C ARG A 37 -14.83 9.79 0.50
N SER A 38 -16.16 9.63 0.56
CA SER A 38 -16.80 8.65 1.45
C SER A 38 -16.50 7.22 0.99
N ASP A 39 -16.55 6.99 -0.32
CA ASP A 39 -16.20 5.69 -0.92
C ASP A 39 -14.72 5.36 -0.71
N ALA A 40 -13.83 6.34 -0.86
CA ALA A 40 -12.41 6.20 -0.59
C ALA A 40 -12.13 5.85 0.88
N VAL A 41 -12.85 6.47 1.82
CA VAL A 41 -12.75 6.13 3.25
C VAL A 41 -13.22 4.69 3.50
N ALA A 42 -14.35 4.27 2.92
CA ALA A 42 -14.84 2.90 3.08
C ALA A 42 -13.83 1.86 2.53
N ALA A 43 -13.24 2.12 1.35
CA ALA A 43 -12.20 1.26 0.78
C ALA A 43 -10.97 1.15 1.68
N ILE A 44 -10.51 2.26 2.27
CA ILE A 44 -9.40 2.28 3.22
C ILE A 44 -9.74 1.49 4.48
N GLU A 45 -10.94 1.68 5.05
CA GLU A 45 -11.36 0.94 6.25
C GLU A 45 -11.40 -0.57 6.03
N VAL A 46 -11.88 -1.01 4.87
CA VAL A 46 -11.87 -2.43 4.49
C VAL A 46 -10.44 -2.95 4.40
N ALA A 47 -9.53 -2.21 3.76
CA ALA A 47 -8.13 -2.59 3.67
C ALA A 47 -7.44 -2.61 5.05
N GLU A 48 -7.74 -1.66 5.94
CA GLU A 48 -7.20 -1.62 7.30
C GLU A 48 -7.71 -2.79 8.15
N LYS A 49 -9.00 -3.17 8.03
CA LYS A 49 -9.56 -4.39 8.66
C LYS A 49 -8.84 -5.66 8.19
N TYR A 50 -8.51 -5.74 6.91
CA TYR A 50 -7.80 -6.89 6.34
C TYR A 50 -6.42 -7.05 6.98
N VAL A 51 -5.73 -5.92 7.10
CA VAL A 51 -4.39 -5.83 7.69
C VAL A 51 -4.43 -6.21 9.17
N ALA A 52 -5.50 -5.86 9.89
CA ALA A 52 -5.74 -6.27 11.27
C ALA A 52 -6.04 -7.77 11.40
N GLY A 53 -6.40 -8.44 10.31
CA GLY A 53 -6.76 -9.86 10.29
C GLY A 53 -8.25 -10.12 10.53
N ASP A 54 -9.08 -9.09 10.42
CA ASP A 54 -10.52 -9.22 10.51
C ASP A 54 -11.07 -10.01 9.32
N GLN A 55 -12.17 -10.74 9.55
CA GLN A 55 -12.85 -11.45 8.48
C GLN A 55 -13.54 -10.44 7.57
N ILE A 56 -13.12 -10.41 6.31
CA ILE A 56 -13.73 -9.57 5.28
C ILE A 56 -14.62 -10.45 4.41
N ASP A 57 -15.83 -9.97 4.11
CA ASP A 57 -16.62 -10.51 3.01
C ASP A 57 -15.94 -10.13 1.69
N THR A 58 -15.05 -11.02 1.26
CA THR A 58 -14.03 -10.78 0.22
C THR A 58 -14.63 -10.62 -1.18
N ILE A 59 -15.88 -11.06 -1.37
CA ILE A 59 -16.57 -11.01 -2.67
C ILE A 59 -17.15 -9.62 -2.95
N GLY A 60 -17.77 -8.97 -1.95
CA GLY A 60 -18.37 -7.64 -2.14
C GLY A 60 -17.34 -6.51 -2.39
N VAL A 61 -16.12 -6.68 -1.90
CA VAL A 61 -15.04 -5.67 -1.97
C VAL A 61 -14.32 -5.71 -3.32
N ALA A 62 -14.15 -6.91 -3.90
CA ALA A 62 -13.45 -7.08 -5.18
C ALA A 62 -14.26 -6.52 -6.36
N ASP A 63 -15.55 -6.87 -6.42
CA ASP A 63 -16.43 -6.47 -7.53
C ASP A 63 -16.70 -4.96 -7.50
N ALA A 64 -16.96 -4.39 -6.32
CA ALA A 64 -17.14 -2.95 -6.16
C ALA A 64 -15.85 -2.16 -6.49
N ALA A 65 -14.67 -2.70 -6.18
CA ALA A 65 -13.40 -2.05 -6.50
C ALA A 65 -13.11 -2.08 -8.01
N TYR A 66 -13.38 -3.18 -8.69
CA TYR A 66 -13.13 -3.29 -10.12
C TYR A 66 -14.02 -2.34 -10.95
N ASP A 67 -15.29 -2.18 -10.56
CA ASP A 67 -16.24 -1.32 -11.27
C ASP A 67 -15.93 0.18 -11.12
N VAL A 68 -15.36 0.62 -10.00
CA VAL A 68 -14.98 2.04 -9.77
C VAL A 68 -13.71 2.45 -10.54
N ALA A 69 -12.82 1.49 -10.86
CA ALA A 69 -11.53 1.77 -11.51
C ALA A 69 -11.66 2.37 -12.92
N TYR A 70 -12.81 2.19 -13.58
CA TYR A 70 -13.00 2.58 -14.99
C TYR A 70 -13.35 4.06 -15.16
N ASP A 71 -13.88 4.72 -14.12
CA ASP A 71 -14.30 6.13 -14.11
C ASP A 71 -13.59 7.00 -13.06
N ALA A 72 -12.61 6.41 -12.36
CA ALA A 72 -11.84 7.04 -11.28
C ALA A 72 -10.87 8.12 -11.82
N ASP A 73 -10.83 9.26 -11.15
CA ASP A 73 -9.72 10.20 -11.31
C ASP A 73 -8.44 9.68 -10.61
N ASP A 74 -7.35 10.43 -10.74
CA ASP A 74 -6.03 10.04 -10.21
C ASP A 74 -6.06 9.77 -8.70
N ALA A 75 -6.87 10.50 -7.92
CA ALA A 75 -6.99 10.25 -6.48
C ALA A 75 -7.81 9.00 -6.22
N ASP A 76 -9.01 8.91 -6.82
CA ASP A 76 -9.97 7.79 -6.69
C ASP A 76 -9.30 6.43 -6.95
N ALA A 77 -8.42 6.39 -7.94
CA ALA A 77 -7.70 5.17 -8.31
C ALA A 77 -6.89 4.58 -7.14
N ALA A 78 -6.26 5.39 -6.30
CA ALA A 78 -5.48 4.89 -5.17
C ALA A 78 -6.34 4.12 -4.16
N ALA A 79 -7.54 4.63 -3.84
CA ALA A 79 -8.51 3.94 -2.98
C ALA A 79 -9.04 2.66 -3.61
N THR A 80 -9.36 2.69 -4.90
CA THR A 80 -9.76 1.49 -5.65
C THR A 80 -8.71 0.39 -5.57
N TYR A 81 -7.43 0.73 -5.70
CA TYR A 81 -6.36 -0.24 -5.56
C TYR A 81 -6.17 -0.72 -4.13
N ALA A 82 -6.45 0.10 -3.10
CA ALA A 82 -6.46 -0.37 -1.71
C ALA A 82 -7.53 -1.44 -1.48
N ALA A 83 -8.76 -1.23 -1.96
CA ALA A 83 -9.83 -2.23 -1.90
C ALA A 83 -9.49 -3.49 -2.72
N THR A 84 -8.98 -3.30 -3.94
CA THR A 84 -8.52 -4.42 -4.80
C THR A 84 -7.44 -5.25 -4.12
N ALA A 85 -6.48 -4.59 -3.47
CA ALA A 85 -5.41 -5.28 -2.74
C ALA A 85 -6.00 -6.11 -1.58
N ALA A 86 -6.95 -5.54 -0.82
CA ALA A 86 -7.63 -6.23 0.28
C ALA A 86 -8.40 -7.48 -0.17
N ALA A 87 -9.01 -7.43 -1.35
CA ALA A 87 -9.78 -8.56 -1.89
C ALA A 87 -8.93 -9.57 -2.70
N ALA A 88 -7.64 -9.27 -2.96
CA ALA A 88 -6.79 -10.13 -3.76
C ALA A 88 -6.36 -11.39 -2.99
N TYR A 89 -6.93 -12.54 -3.35
CA TYR A 89 -6.53 -13.85 -2.81
C TYR A 89 -5.10 -14.29 -3.15
N VAL A 90 -4.41 -13.60 -4.06
CA VAL A 90 -3.08 -13.97 -4.54
C VAL A 90 -2.07 -12.83 -4.36
N ALA A 91 -0.89 -13.18 -3.84
CA ALA A 91 0.18 -12.22 -3.53
C ALA A 91 0.59 -11.34 -4.72
N ALA A 92 0.61 -11.90 -5.94
CA ALA A 92 0.97 -11.16 -7.14
C ALA A 92 -0.02 -10.01 -7.46
N ARG A 93 -1.32 -10.22 -7.22
CA ARG A 93 -2.35 -9.19 -7.44
C ARG A 93 -2.31 -8.14 -6.34
N ALA A 94 -2.15 -8.54 -5.08
CA ALA A 94 -1.98 -7.59 -3.98
C ALA A 94 -0.75 -6.69 -4.19
N ALA A 95 0.37 -7.27 -4.62
CA ALA A 95 1.60 -6.53 -4.96
C ALA A 95 1.40 -5.54 -6.11
N TYR A 96 0.69 -5.96 -7.16
CA TYR A 96 0.36 -5.08 -8.29
C TYR A 96 -0.52 -3.92 -7.84
N ALA A 97 -1.59 -4.20 -7.10
CA ALA A 97 -2.51 -3.20 -6.61
C ALA A 97 -1.79 -2.21 -5.67
N ALA A 98 -0.91 -2.68 -4.78
CA ALA A 98 -0.13 -1.81 -3.93
C ALA A 98 0.83 -0.88 -4.71
N ALA A 99 1.50 -1.42 -5.73
CA ALA A 99 2.36 -0.62 -6.61
C ALA A 99 1.58 0.41 -7.43
N ALA A 100 0.35 0.07 -7.82
CA ALA A 100 -0.56 0.96 -8.53
C ALA A 100 -1.14 2.05 -7.61
N ALA A 101 -1.52 1.71 -6.38
CA ALA A 101 -1.98 2.68 -5.37
C ALA A 101 -0.94 3.77 -5.13
N ALA A 102 0.34 3.39 -5.02
CA ALA A 102 1.44 4.34 -4.87
C ALA A 102 1.65 5.21 -6.11
N TYR A 103 1.50 4.64 -7.31
CA TYR A 103 1.58 5.40 -8.56
C TYR A 103 0.47 6.45 -8.66
N TRP A 104 -0.77 6.09 -8.30
CA TRP A 104 -1.90 7.01 -8.36
C TRP A 104 -1.88 8.04 -7.23
N ALA A 105 -1.38 7.71 -6.05
CA ALA A 105 -1.10 8.69 -5.01
C ALA A 105 -0.10 9.78 -5.47
N ASP A 106 0.98 9.38 -6.16
CA ASP A 106 1.93 10.31 -6.79
C ASP A 106 1.24 11.19 -7.85
N LYS A 107 0.36 10.60 -8.68
CA LYS A 107 -0.44 11.35 -9.66
C LYS A 107 -1.43 12.32 -9.04
N ALA A 108 -2.02 11.96 -7.90
CA ALA A 108 -2.90 12.84 -7.12
C ALA A 108 -2.15 14.02 -6.49
N GLY A 109 -0.81 13.99 -6.44
CA GLY A 109 0.04 15.06 -5.91
C GLY A 109 0.60 14.80 -4.51
N VAL A 110 0.54 13.56 -4.02
CA VAL A 110 1.21 13.16 -2.77
C VAL A 110 2.73 13.25 -2.95
N ASP A 111 3.42 13.77 -1.94
CA ASP A 111 4.88 13.90 -2.01
C ASP A 111 5.54 12.51 -2.07
N ASN A 112 6.45 12.35 -3.03
CA ASN A 112 7.19 11.11 -3.25
C ASN A 112 7.95 10.65 -1.99
N SER A 113 8.39 11.57 -1.14
CA SER A 113 9.06 11.27 0.13
C SER A 113 8.10 10.67 1.15
N GLU A 114 6.84 11.10 1.21
CA GLU A 114 5.81 10.49 2.07
C GLU A 114 5.50 9.06 1.63
N ILE A 115 5.39 8.84 0.31
CA ILE A 115 5.21 7.50 -0.27
C ILE A 115 6.44 6.63 0.02
N ALA A 116 7.67 7.18 -0.09
CA ALA A 116 8.90 6.47 0.22
C ALA A 116 8.99 6.03 1.68
N VAL A 117 8.65 6.93 2.61
CA VAL A 117 8.62 6.63 4.06
C VAL A 117 7.59 5.55 4.36
N LEU A 118 6.41 5.64 3.76
CA LEU A 118 5.36 4.63 3.91
C LEU A 118 5.80 3.27 3.34
N TYR A 119 6.39 3.26 2.15
CA TYR A 119 6.93 2.05 1.51
C TYR A 119 8.00 1.40 2.39
N ALA A 120 8.93 2.19 2.94
CA ALA A 120 9.97 1.72 3.82
C ALA A 120 9.39 1.11 5.11
N ARG A 121 8.42 1.77 5.74
CA ARG A 121 7.75 1.27 6.95
C ARG A 121 7.14 -0.12 6.74
N TRP A 122 6.38 -0.30 5.66
CA TRP A 122 5.74 -1.58 5.37
C TRP A 122 6.75 -2.64 4.91
N THR A 123 7.81 -2.24 4.21
CA THR A 123 8.90 -3.13 3.83
C THR A 123 9.68 -3.65 5.04
N VAL A 124 10.01 -2.78 6.01
CA VAL A 124 10.65 -3.22 7.27
C VAL A 124 9.77 -4.23 8.01
N ARG A 125 8.45 -4.01 8.03
CA ARG A 125 7.50 -4.96 8.63
C ARG A 125 7.42 -6.29 7.86
N ASP A 126 7.58 -6.25 6.54
CA ASP A 126 7.59 -7.44 5.67
C ASP A 126 8.88 -8.26 5.80
N LEU A 127 10.00 -7.58 6.07
CA LEU A 127 11.31 -8.20 6.27
C LEU A 127 11.53 -8.67 7.72
N GLY A 128 11.02 -7.93 8.69
CA GLY A 128 11.27 -8.15 10.11
C GLY A 128 10.28 -9.13 10.74
N CYS A 129 10.77 -10.28 11.19
CA CYS A 129 9.99 -11.23 11.98
C CYS A 129 10.08 -10.89 13.49
N GLY A 130 9.34 -9.89 13.98
CA GLY A 130 9.13 -9.67 15.43
C GLY A 130 9.35 -8.25 15.95
N LYS A 131 9.59 -8.13 17.27
CA LYS A 131 9.85 -6.84 17.93
C LYS A 131 11.29 -6.39 17.65
N VAL A 132 11.43 -5.57 16.62
CA VAL A 132 12.65 -4.81 16.32
C VAL A 132 12.63 -3.50 17.12
N ASP A 133 13.76 -3.11 17.71
CA ASP A 133 13.88 -1.81 18.37
C ASP A 133 13.74 -0.65 17.37
N GLU A 134 13.47 0.56 17.89
CA GLU A 134 13.18 1.70 17.04
C GLU A 134 14.41 2.16 16.23
N GLN A 135 15.62 2.03 16.77
CA GLN A 135 16.84 2.45 16.09
C GLN A 135 17.13 1.55 14.88
N THR A 136 17.04 0.24 15.06
CA THR A 136 17.20 -0.74 13.98
C THR A 136 16.11 -0.58 12.92
N ARG A 137 14.86 -0.32 13.33
CA ARG A 137 13.74 -0.04 12.42
C ARG A 137 13.99 1.19 11.56
N GLN A 138 14.48 2.28 12.15
CA GLN A 138 14.80 3.51 11.43
C GLN A 138 15.97 3.32 10.47
N ALA A 139 17.03 2.62 10.91
CA ALA A 139 18.19 2.31 10.06
C ALA A 139 17.80 1.45 8.85
N ALA A 140 17.01 0.39 9.07
CA ALA A 140 16.49 -0.45 7.99
C ALA A 140 15.59 0.35 7.04
N GLY A 141 14.73 1.22 7.59
CA GLY A 141 13.89 2.12 6.79
C GLY A 141 14.70 3.07 5.91
N ALA A 142 15.75 3.69 6.45
CA ALA A 142 16.66 4.54 5.69
C ALA A 142 17.39 3.77 4.57
N ALA A 143 17.83 2.54 4.84
CA ALA A 143 18.44 1.67 3.83
C ALA A 143 17.46 1.35 2.69
N ILE A 144 16.18 1.07 3.00
CA ILE A 144 15.15 0.84 1.96
C ILE A 144 14.92 2.09 1.11
N ILE A 145 14.84 3.28 1.72
CA ILE A 145 14.69 4.54 0.97
C ILE A 145 15.88 4.79 0.05
N ALA A 146 17.09 4.41 0.49
CA ALA A 146 18.30 4.47 -0.33
C ALA A 146 18.38 3.39 -1.42
N GLY A 147 17.44 2.43 -1.44
CA GLY A 147 17.41 1.33 -2.40
C GLY A 147 18.25 0.10 -2.00
N ASP A 148 18.77 0.06 -0.77
CA ASP A 148 19.58 -1.05 -0.26
C ASP A 148 18.76 -1.98 0.66
N GLU A 149 17.95 -2.83 0.04
CA GLU A 149 17.14 -3.81 0.77
C GLU A 149 18.01 -4.90 1.43
N ASN A 150 19.19 -5.19 0.90
CA ASN A 150 20.08 -6.20 1.49
C ASN A 150 20.65 -5.71 2.81
N LEU A 151 21.11 -4.47 2.87
CA LEU A 151 21.50 -3.83 4.13
C LEU A 151 20.33 -3.80 5.13
N ALA A 152 19.11 -3.49 4.66
CA ALA A 152 17.93 -3.53 5.53
C ALA A 152 17.68 -4.94 6.11
N LYS A 153 17.88 -6.01 5.32
CA LYS A 153 17.78 -7.40 5.80
C LYS A 153 18.85 -7.73 6.83
N GLU A 154 20.09 -7.33 6.59
CA GLU A 154 21.20 -7.56 7.52
C GLU A 154 20.94 -6.87 8.86
N LEU A 155 20.49 -5.61 8.83
CA LEU A 155 20.12 -4.85 10.03
C LEU A 155 18.99 -5.52 10.82
N LEU A 156 18.01 -6.12 10.15
CA LEU A 156 16.87 -6.78 10.80
C LEU A 156 17.17 -8.20 11.29
N ALA A 157 18.32 -8.78 10.90
CA ALA A 157 18.75 -10.12 11.30
C ALA A 157 19.72 -10.12 12.50
N GLY A 158 20.25 -8.95 12.88
CA GLY A 158 21.10 -8.75 14.07
C GLY A 158 20.31 -8.72 15.36
#